data_AF-A0A813IL81-F1
#
_entry.id   AF-A0A813IL81-F1
#
_cell.length_a   1.000
_cell.length_b   1.000
_cell.length_c   1.000
_cell.angle_alpha   90.00
_cell.angle_beta   90.00
_cell.angle_gamma   90.00
#
_symmetry.space_group_name_H-M   'P 1'
#
loop_
_entity.id
_entity.type
_entity.pdbx_description
1 polymer ?
#
loop_
_entity_poly.entity_id
_entity_poly.type
_entity_poly.pdbx_seq_one_letter_code
_entity_poly.pdbx_strand_id
1 'polypeptide(L)'
;ASEPPPAVSPPEASELAAAAAGSWDWIEAAAKDTSLLVESCHPVFNFLPPVGSAGAKSSVESAARLAAAGLVVDLAEKEAAAVAAAAEEQRHRKARGEEQVRIDQIMKDELARLEKHSEPLRLYLTRLVVPALTSGLVEVCREQPNDPAGYLAEYLAVYSEVSKERSAANAAAAGHVTPQDARPGSTGH
;
A
#
# COMPACT_ATOMS: atom_id res chain seq x y z
N ALA A 1 3.41 -39.86 23.71
CA ALA A 1 4.31 -40.46 22.69
C ALA A 1 3.46 -41.38 21.83
N SER A 2 3.22 -41.01 20.59
CA SER A 2 2.71 -41.87 19.50
C SER A 2 2.71 -41.01 18.24
N GLU A 3 3.62 -41.28 17.31
CA GLU A 3 3.79 -40.56 16.04
C GLU A 3 2.50 -40.47 15.19
N PRO A 4 2.34 -39.42 14.35
CA PRO A 4 1.30 -39.42 13.34
C PRO A 4 1.61 -40.45 12.23
N PRO A 5 0.60 -41.14 11.66
CA PRO A 5 0.80 -42.12 10.60
C PRO A 5 1.26 -41.45 9.30
N PRO A 6 2.07 -42.13 8.46
CA PRO A 6 2.56 -41.56 7.22
C PRO A 6 1.41 -41.35 6.23
N ALA A 7 1.38 -40.19 5.58
CA ALA A 7 0.48 -39.90 4.48
C ALA A 7 0.76 -40.86 3.32
N VAL A 8 -0.11 -41.85 3.12
CA VAL A 8 -0.06 -42.76 1.98
C VAL A 8 -0.57 -42.00 0.75
N SER A 9 0.33 -41.68 -0.17
CA SER A 9 -0.01 -41.08 -1.46
C SER A 9 -0.92 -42.03 -2.27
N PRO A 10 -1.94 -41.51 -3.00
CA PRO A 10 -2.79 -42.36 -3.82
C PRO A 10 -2.01 -43.02 -4.97
N PRO A 11 -2.37 -44.25 -5.37
CA PRO A 11 -1.67 -44.98 -6.43
C PRO A 11 -1.79 -44.27 -7.78
N GLU A 12 -0.72 -44.31 -8.58
CA GLU A 12 -0.69 -43.68 -9.90
C GLU A 12 -1.57 -44.43 -10.91
N ALA A 13 -2.11 -43.70 -11.89
CA ALA A 13 -3.12 -44.17 -12.84
C ALA A 13 -2.71 -45.41 -13.67
N SER A 14 -1.41 -45.68 -13.79
CA SER A 14 -0.87 -46.86 -14.48
C SER A 14 -1.08 -48.17 -13.71
N GLU A 15 -1.11 -48.13 -12.37
CA GLU A 15 -1.33 -49.31 -11.52
C GLU A 15 -2.82 -49.71 -11.49
N LEU A 16 -3.71 -48.72 -11.56
CA LEU A 16 -5.16 -48.93 -11.68
C LEU A 16 -5.54 -49.62 -13.00
N ALA A 17 -4.83 -49.32 -14.09
CA ALA A 17 -5.09 -49.92 -15.40
C ALA A 17 -4.67 -51.41 -15.47
N ALA A 18 -3.59 -51.79 -14.77
CA ALA A 18 -3.13 -53.18 -14.71
C ALA A 18 -4.06 -54.07 -13.87
N ALA A 19 -4.66 -53.53 -12.80
CA ALA A 19 -5.65 -54.24 -11.97
C ALA A 19 -7.00 -54.46 -12.68
N ALA A 20 -7.34 -53.61 -13.66
CA ALA A 20 -8.61 -53.68 -14.39
C ALA A 20 -8.69 -54.78 -15.46
N ALA A 21 -7.58 -55.48 -15.75
CA ALA A 21 -7.47 -56.36 -16.91
C ALA A 21 -7.96 -57.82 -16.72
N GLY A 22 -8.64 -58.18 -15.63
CA GLY A 22 -9.18 -59.55 -15.57
C GLY A 22 -9.81 -60.10 -14.29
N SER A 23 -9.98 -59.33 -13.21
CA SER A 23 -10.75 -59.82 -12.06
C SER A 23 -11.54 -58.72 -11.38
N TRP A 24 -12.79 -59.04 -11.00
CA TRP A 24 -13.67 -58.21 -10.19
C TRP A 24 -13.32 -58.28 -8.69
N ASP A 25 -12.28 -59.04 -8.31
CA ASP A 25 -11.83 -59.20 -6.92
C ASP A 25 -11.53 -57.87 -6.23
N TRP A 26 -11.02 -56.87 -6.96
CA TRP A 26 -10.75 -55.55 -6.38
C TRP A 26 -12.03 -54.78 -6.06
N ILE A 27 -13.12 -55.00 -6.80
CA ILE A 27 -14.44 -54.44 -6.50
C ILE A 27 -15.02 -55.14 -5.28
N GLU A 28 -14.85 -56.46 -5.16
CA GLU A 28 -15.30 -57.20 -3.98
C GLU A 28 -14.48 -56.82 -2.73
N ALA A 29 -13.18 -56.58 -2.88
CA ALA A 29 -12.32 -56.04 -1.82
C ALA A 29 -12.73 -54.61 -1.44
N ALA A 30 -12.95 -53.73 -2.41
CA ALA A 30 -13.43 -52.37 -2.15
C ALA A 30 -14.84 -52.35 -1.52
N ALA A 31 -15.72 -53.28 -1.91
CA ALA A 31 -17.04 -53.46 -1.31
C ALA A 31 -16.95 -53.94 0.14
N LYS A 32 -16.02 -54.86 0.44
CA LYS A 32 -15.74 -55.30 1.83
C LYS A 32 -15.16 -54.18 2.67
N ASP A 33 -14.20 -53.42 2.14
CA ASP A 33 -13.59 -52.29 2.84
C ASP A 33 -14.61 -51.18 3.12
N THR A 34 -15.46 -50.86 2.16
CA THR A 34 -16.55 -49.89 2.36
C THR A 34 -17.60 -50.40 3.33
N SER A 35 -17.97 -51.69 3.30
CA SER A 35 -18.87 -52.30 4.29
C SER A 35 -18.29 -52.26 5.69
N LEU A 36 -17.00 -52.58 5.87
CA LEU A 36 -16.30 -52.48 7.15
C LEU A 36 -16.23 -51.02 7.64
N LEU A 37 -16.02 -50.07 6.74
CA LEU A 37 -16.03 -48.65 7.08
C LEU A 37 -17.43 -48.22 7.54
N VAL A 38 -18.47 -48.63 6.83
CA VAL A 38 -19.87 -48.33 7.17
C VAL A 38 -20.26 -48.98 8.49
N GLU A 39 -19.89 -50.24 8.73
CA GLU A 39 -20.12 -50.93 10.00
C GLU A 39 -19.34 -50.29 11.16
N SER A 40 -18.12 -49.78 10.91
CA SER A 40 -17.32 -49.06 11.91
C SER A 40 -17.89 -47.68 12.27
N CYS A 41 -18.59 -47.05 11.32
CA CYS A 41 -19.24 -45.75 11.50
C CYS A 41 -20.71 -45.87 11.90
N HIS A 42 -21.33 -47.05 11.80
CA HIS A 42 -22.69 -47.26 12.23
C HIS A 42 -22.70 -47.41 13.76
N PRO A 43 -23.32 -46.47 14.50
CA PRO A 43 -23.45 -46.65 15.94
C PRO A 43 -24.26 -47.92 16.20
N VAL A 44 -23.67 -48.88 16.92
CA VAL A 44 -24.38 -50.05 17.43
C VAL A 44 -25.30 -49.54 18.54
N PHE A 45 -26.55 -49.25 18.19
CA PHE A 45 -27.56 -48.91 19.17
C PHE A 45 -27.98 -50.17 19.91
N ASN A 46 -27.34 -50.42 21.04
CA ASN A 46 -27.77 -51.46 21.96
C ASN A 46 -29.02 -50.95 22.71
N PHE A 47 -30.21 -51.30 22.21
CA PHE A 47 -31.49 -50.80 22.73
C PHE A 47 -31.90 -51.42 24.08
N LEU A 48 -31.09 -52.30 24.67
CA LEU A 48 -31.29 -52.79 26.02
C LEU A 48 -30.18 -52.30 26.95
N PRO A 49 -30.51 -51.57 28.03
CA PRO A 49 -29.52 -51.24 29.03
C PRO A 49 -29.01 -52.54 29.68
N PRO A 50 -27.69 -52.72 29.85
CA PRO A 50 -27.19 -53.87 30.59
C PRO A 50 -27.79 -53.85 31.99
N VAL A 51 -28.33 -54.98 32.43
CA VAL A 51 -28.89 -55.18 33.78
C VAL A 51 -27.79 -54.80 34.78
N GLY A 52 -28.00 -53.68 35.50
CA GLY A 52 -27.03 -53.09 36.45
C GLY A 52 -26.45 -51.72 36.09
N SER A 53 -26.80 -51.11 34.94
CA SER A 53 -26.13 -49.93 34.38
C SER A 53 -26.53 -48.53 34.89
N ALA A 54 -27.21 -48.40 36.04
CA ALA A 54 -27.59 -47.08 36.56
C ALA A 54 -26.39 -46.13 36.79
N GLY A 55 -25.21 -46.67 37.15
CA GLY A 55 -23.97 -45.90 37.31
C GLY A 55 -23.17 -45.65 36.02
N ALA A 56 -23.43 -46.39 34.94
CA ALA A 56 -22.73 -46.20 33.67
C ALA A 56 -23.27 -44.98 32.89
N LYS A 57 -24.56 -44.66 33.05
CA LYS A 57 -25.21 -43.50 32.43
C LYS A 57 -24.65 -42.17 32.94
N SER A 58 -24.43 -42.04 34.25
CA SER A 58 -23.87 -40.82 34.86
C SER A 58 -22.40 -40.60 34.48
N SER A 59 -21.63 -41.68 34.30
CA SER A 59 -20.23 -41.61 33.89
C SER A 59 -20.09 -41.12 32.44
N VAL A 60 -20.86 -41.71 31.51
CA VAL A 60 -20.85 -41.31 30.10
C VAL A 60 -21.40 -39.89 29.90
N GLU A 61 -22.45 -39.51 30.63
CA GLU A 61 -22.99 -38.15 30.59
C GLU A 61 -22.01 -37.11 31.18
N SER A 62 -21.27 -37.47 32.24
CA SER A 62 -20.22 -36.61 32.78
C SER A 62 -19.05 -36.44 31.80
N ALA A 63 -18.63 -37.52 31.12
CA ALA A 63 -17.59 -37.49 30.10
C ALA A 63 -18.03 -36.68 28.86
N ALA A 64 -19.30 -36.80 28.44
CA ALA A 64 -19.86 -36.01 27.35
C ALA A 64 -19.96 -34.52 27.71
N ARG A 65 -20.30 -34.18 28.96
CA ARG A 65 -20.29 -32.79 29.45
C ARG A 65 -18.88 -32.21 29.53
N LEU A 66 -17.88 -33.00 29.94
CA LEU A 66 -16.46 -32.60 29.94
C LEU A 66 -15.94 -32.38 28.50
N ALA A 67 -16.30 -33.25 27.56
CA ALA A 67 -15.95 -33.09 26.14
C ALA A 67 -16.63 -31.86 25.50
N ALA A 68 -17.91 -31.64 25.80
CA ALA A 68 -18.62 -30.44 25.36
C ALA A 68 -18.03 -29.16 25.96
N ALA A 69 -17.62 -29.18 27.24
CA ALA A 69 -16.95 -28.06 27.89
C ALA A 69 -15.57 -27.76 27.24
N GLY A 70 -14.80 -28.79 26.87
CA GLY A 70 -13.52 -28.61 26.17
C GLY A 70 -13.66 -27.92 24.81
N LEU A 71 -14.66 -28.32 24.01
CA LEU A 71 -14.94 -27.69 22.72
C LEU A 71 -15.35 -26.21 22.85
N VAL A 72 -16.07 -25.85 23.92
CA VAL A 72 -16.44 -24.45 24.20
C VAL A 72 -15.21 -23.62 24.57
N VAL A 73 -14.26 -24.18 25.32
CA VAL A 73 -12.98 -23.52 25.64
C VAL A 73 -12.13 -23.34 24.39
N ASP A 74 -12.00 -24.36 23.53
CA ASP A 74 -11.25 -24.29 22.28
C ASP A 74 -11.80 -23.24 21.30
N LEU A 75 -13.13 -23.09 21.23
CA LEU A 75 -13.79 -22.07 20.41
C LEU A 75 -13.53 -20.67 20.98
N ALA A 76 -13.64 -20.50 22.29
CA ALA A 76 -13.35 -19.23 22.96
C ALA A 76 -11.88 -18.79 22.78
N GLU A 77 -10.93 -19.74 22.84
CA GLU A 77 -9.51 -19.48 22.59
C GLU A 77 -9.24 -19.07 21.13
N LYS A 78 -9.90 -19.71 20.16
CA LYS A 78 -9.80 -19.34 18.74
C LYS A 78 -10.38 -17.96 18.44
N GLU A 79 -11.53 -17.63 19.03
CA GLU A 79 -12.12 -16.29 18.89
C GLU A 79 -11.23 -15.22 19.53
N ALA A 80 -10.68 -15.47 20.72
CA ALA A 80 -9.73 -14.57 21.36
C ALA A 80 -8.45 -14.38 20.53
N ALA A 81 -7.92 -15.45 19.95
CA ALA A 81 -6.76 -15.40 19.05
C ALA A 81 -7.06 -14.63 17.75
N ALA A 82 -8.26 -14.81 17.17
CA ALA A 82 -8.68 -14.09 15.96
C ALA A 82 -8.84 -12.58 16.23
N VAL A 83 -9.40 -12.21 17.38
CA VAL A 83 -9.53 -10.79 17.78
C VAL A 83 -8.15 -10.17 18.03
N ALA A 84 -7.23 -10.89 18.67
CA ALA A 84 -5.86 -10.42 18.88
C ALA A 84 -5.10 -10.23 17.55
N ALA A 85 -5.18 -11.21 16.63
CA ALA A 85 -4.56 -11.11 15.31
C ALA A 85 -5.13 -9.95 14.48
N ALA A 86 -6.44 -9.75 14.50
CA ALA A 86 -7.08 -8.61 13.82
C ALA A 86 -6.65 -7.25 14.41
N ALA A 87 -6.48 -7.17 15.74
CA ALA A 87 -5.99 -5.97 16.40
C ALA A 87 -4.53 -5.67 16.03
N GLU A 88 -3.67 -6.69 15.93
CA GLU A 88 -2.28 -6.54 15.47
C GLU A 88 -2.22 -6.11 14.01
N GLU A 89 -3.01 -6.71 13.12
CA GLU A 89 -3.06 -6.31 11.70
C GLU A 89 -3.50 -4.84 11.55
N GLN A 90 -4.49 -4.40 12.33
CA GLN A 90 -4.90 -3.00 12.35
C GLN A 90 -3.79 -2.07 12.82
N ARG A 91 -3.01 -2.48 13.85
CA ARG A 91 -1.85 -1.71 14.33
C ARG A 91 -0.78 -1.61 13.25
N HIS A 92 -0.44 -2.73 12.60
CA HIS A 92 0.52 -2.74 11.50
C HIS A 92 0.05 -1.88 10.31
N ARG A 93 -1.23 -1.96 9.95
CA ARG A 93 -1.81 -1.15 8.88
C ARG A 93 -1.76 0.34 9.20
N LYS A 94 -2.08 0.73 10.44
CA LYS A 94 -1.97 2.12 10.91
C LYS A 94 -0.52 2.59 10.90
N ALA A 95 0.40 1.82 11.46
CA ALA A 95 1.82 2.15 11.50
C ALA A 95 2.40 2.36 10.08
N ARG A 96 2.06 1.46 9.14
CA ARG A 96 2.46 1.59 7.73
C ARG A 96 1.84 2.81 7.06
N GLY A 97 0.58 3.12 7.35
CA GLY A 97 -0.08 4.32 6.85
C GLY A 97 0.57 5.61 7.36
N GLU A 98 0.90 5.66 8.64
CA GLU A 98 1.61 6.79 9.25
C GLU A 98 3.02 6.96 8.67
N GLU A 99 3.74 5.87 8.45
CA GLU A 99 5.05 5.88 7.80
C GLU A 99 4.97 6.40 6.36
N GLN A 100 3.98 5.96 5.59
CA GLN A 100 3.78 6.47 4.23
C GLN A 100 3.50 7.97 4.23
N VAL A 101 2.64 8.45 5.13
CA VAL A 101 2.35 9.90 5.26
C VAL A 101 3.62 10.68 5.61
N ARG A 102 4.48 10.16 6.49
CA ARG A 102 5.77 10.79 6.83
C ARG A 102 6.70 10.85 5.63
N ILE A 103 6.81 9.78 4.86
CA ILE A 103 7.63 9.74 3.64
C ILE A 103 7.12 10.77 2.63
N ASP A 104 5.80 10.82 2.41
CA ASP A 104 5.19 11.78 1.48
C ASP A 104 5.43 13.23 1.91
N GLN A 105 5.41 13.51 3.21
CA GLN A 105 5.76 14.83 3.76
C GLN A 105 7.22 15.17 3.49
N ILE A 106 8.15 14.26 3.77
CA ILE A 106 9.58 14.46 3.50
C ILE A 106 9.82 14.72 2.01
N MET A 107 9.17 13.96 1.12
CA MET A 107 9.29 14.17 -0.33
C MET A 107 8.78 15.54 -0.77
N LYS A 108 7.65 15.98 -0.22
CA LYS A 108 7.10 17.32 -0.51
C LYS A 108 8.03 18.42 -0.01
N ASP A 109 8.57 18.29 1.19
CA ASP A 109 9.49 19.26 1.77
C ASP A 109 10.80 19.34 0.98
N GLU A 110 11.33 18.19 0.55
CA GLU A 110 12.53 18.14 -0.28
C GLU A 110 12.28 18.79 -1.65
N LEU A 111 11.15 18.50 -2.28
CA LEU A 111 10.78 19.13 -3.55
C LEU A 111 10.63 20.65 -3.40
N ALA A 112 9.97 21.11 -2.34
CA ALA A 112 9.82 22.54 -2.06
C ALA A 112 11.17 23.21 -1.78
N ARG A 113 12.11 22.51 -1.12
CA ARG A 113 13.48 22.99 -0.93
C ARG A 113 14.22 23.12 -2.27
N LEU A 114 14.13 22.11 -3.12
CA LEU A 114 14.72 22.14 -4.47
C LEU A 114 14.12 23.28 -5.32
N GLU A 115 12.80 23.50 -5.24
CA GLU A 115 12.13 24.58 -5.95
C GLU A 115 12.66 25.94 -5.48
N LYS A 116 12.77 26.17 -4.17
CA LYS A 116 13.36 27.40 -3.61
C LYS A 116 14.79 27.65 -4.09
N HIS A 117 15.60 26.59 -4.27
CA HIS A 117 16.96 26.75 -4.81
C HIS A 117 16.97 27.15 -6.29
N SER A 118 16.02 26.66 -7.08
CA SER A 118 15.91 27.00 -8.51
C SER A 118 15.11 28.27 -8.80
N GLU A 119 14.32 28.75 -7.84
CA GLU A 119 13.45 29.92 -7.98
C GLU A 119 14.20 31.21 -8.36
N PRO A 120 15.33 31.59 -7.73
CA PRO A 120 16.06 32.81 -8.10
C PRO A 120 16.55 32.77 -9.55
N LEU A 121 17.01 31.61 -10.01
CA LEU A 121 17.47 31.43 -11.39
C LEU A 121 16.30 31.55 -12.37
N ARG A 122 15.17 30.91 -12.06
CA ARG A 122 13.96 31.00 -12.89
C ARG A 122 13.44 32.44 -12.99
N LEU A 123 13.42 33.16 -11.86
CA LEU A 123 13.03 34.56 -11.81
C LEU A 123 13.98 35.45 -12.61
N TYR A 124 15.30 35.24 -12.48
CA TYR A 124 16.30 35.95 -13.26
C TYR A 124 16.08 35.75 -14.76
N LEU A 125 15.94 34.49 -15.20
CA LEU A 125 15.70 34.16 -16.59
C LEU A 125 14.41 34.79 -17.09
N THR A 126 13.31 34.64 -16.37
CA THR A 126 11.97 35.10 -16.79
C THR A 126 11.86 36.63 -16.79
N ARG A 127 12.47 37.33 -15.84
CA ARG A 127 12.34 38.79 -15.70
C ARG A 127 13.32 39.58 -16.56
N LEU A 128 14.54 39.08 -16.72
CA LEU A 128 15.62 39.84 -17.37
C LEU A 128 15.98 39.28 -18.74
N VAL A 129 16.22 37.97 -18.82
CA VAL A 129 16.80 37.35 -20.02
C VAL A 129 15.73 37.10 -21.09
N VAL A 130 14.59 36.53 -20.71
CA VAL A 130 13.52 36.16 -21.65
C VAL A 130 12.97 37.37 -22.41
N PRO A 131 12.61 38.50 -21.78
CA PRO A 131 12.07 39.65 -22.52
C PRO A 131 13.06 40.25 -23.53
N ALA A 132 14.35 40.31 -23.15
CA ALA A 132 15.41 40.80 -24.02
C ALA A 132 15.64 39.86 -25.23
N LEU A 133 15.73 38.56 -24.98
CA LEU A 133 15.89 37.55 -26.02
C LEU A 133 14.69 37.47 -26.94
N THR A 134 13.46 37.49 -26.41
CA THR A 134 12.26 37.44 -27.22
C THR A 134 12.17 38.63 -28.17
N SER A 135 12.49 39.84 -27.69
CA SER A 135 12.49 41.04 -28.52
C SER A 135 13.56 40.97 -29.63
N GLY A 136 14.78 40.58 -29.28
CA GLY A 136 15.86 40.42 -30.26
C GLY A 136 15.60 39.31 -31.27
N LEU A 137 15.02 38.19 -30.84
CA LEU A 137 14.63 37.10 -31.76
C LEU A 137 13.53 37.54 -32.74
N VAL A 138 12.58 38.37 -32.30
CA VAL A 138 11.58 38.94 -33.21
C VAL A 138 12.23 39.83 -34.27
N GLU A 139 13.26 40.60 -33.91
CA GLU A 139 14.01 41.43 -34.87
C GLU A 139 14.85 40.58 -35.84
N VAL A 140 15.53 39.54 -35.36
CA VAL A 140 16.25 38.58 -36.22
C VAL A 140 15.30 37.91 -37.22
N CYS A 141 14.10 37.52 -36.78
CA CYS A 141 13.11 36.92 -37.68
C CYS A 141 12.58 37.91 -38.73
N ARG A 142 12.64 39.22 -38.47
CA ARG A 142 12.20 40.27 -39.39
C ARG A 142 13.28 40.62 -40.42
N GLU A 143 14.50 40.86 -39.96
CA GLU A 143 15.62 41.31 -40.81
C GLU A 143 16.30 40.16 -41.56
N GLN A 144 16.16 38.92 -41.08
CA GLN A 144 16.79 37.70 -41.61
C GLN A 144 18.25 37.92 -42.06
N PRO A 145 19.13 38.37 -41.14
CA PRO A 145 20.52 38.64 -41.45
C PRO A 145 21.27 37.35 -41.85
N ASN A 146 22.35 37.51 -42.62
CA ASN A 146 23.21 36.39 -43.02
C ASN A 146 23.82 35.64 -41.82
N ASP A 147 24.10 36.35 -40.72
CA ASP A 147 24.52 35.76 -39.44
C ASP A 147 23.54 36.15 -38.32
N PRO A 148 22.55 35.30 -38.01
CA PRO A 148 21.55 35.58 -36.98
C PRO A 148 22.15 35.57 -35.57
N ALA A 149 23.22 34.81 -35.33
CA ALA A 149 23.85 34.74 -34.01
C ALA A 149 24.67 35.99 -33.72
N GLY A 150 25.46 36.45 -34.70
CA GLY A 150 26.23 37.70 -34.60
C GLY A 150 25.32 38.92 -34.43
N TYR A 151 24.27 39.02 -35.25
CA TYR A 151 23.29 40.11 -35.14
C TYR A 151 22.61 40.15 -33.76
N LEU A 152 22.20 38.99 -33.23
CA LEU A 152 21.57 38.91 -31.91
C LEU A 152 22.56 39.30 -30.79
N ALA A 153 23.83 38.92 -30.90
CA ALA A 153 24.84 39.30 -29.90
C ALA A 153 25.06 40.82 -29.87
N GLU A 154 25.13 41.47 -31.03
CA GLU A 154 25.23 42.93 -31.13
C GLU A 154 23.97 43.62 -30.58
N TYR A 155 22.79 43.12 -30.93
CA TYR A 155 21.52 43.60 -30.38
C TYR A 155 21.48 43.54 -28.85
N LEU A 156 21.87 42.40 -28.28
CA LEU A 156 21.86 42.21 -26.83
C LEU A 156 22.91 43.08 -26.12
N ALA A 157 24.06 43.33 -26.75
CA ALA A 157 25.07 44.24 -26.21
C ALA A 157 24.49 45.66 -26.06
N VAL A 158 23.87 46.19 -27.13
CA VAL A 158 23.21 47.50 -27.13
C VAL A 158 22.05 47.53 -26.12
N TYR A 159 21.21 46.51 -26.11
CA TYR A 159 20.09 46.41 -25.17
C TYR A 159 20.55 46.44 -23.71
N SER A 160 21.69 45.80 -23.40
CA SER A 160 22.22 45.76 -22.04
C SER A 160 22.63 47.13 -21.52
N GLU A 161 23.19 48.00 -22.36
CA GLU A 161 23.57 49.36 -21.96
C GLU A 161 22.33 50.23 -21.70
N VAL A 162 21.34 50.19 -22.60
CA VAL A 162 20.08 50.92 -22.44
C VAL A 162 19.30 50.43 -21.20
N SER A 163 19.32 49.13 -20.94
CA SER A 163 18.67 48.53 -19.78
C SER A 163 19.38 48.89 -18.47
N LYS A 164 20.72 48.92 -18.45
CA LYS A 164 21.51 49.38 -17.28
C LYS A 164 21.16 50.82 -16.93
N GLU A 165 21.13 51.72 -17.91
CA GLU A 165 20.76 53.13 -17.72
C GLU A 165 19.33 53.27 -17.17
N ARG A 166 18.37 52.52 -17.74
CA ARG A 166 16.98 52.52 -17.26
C ARG A 166 16.84 51.93 -15.86
N SER A 167 17.59 50.89 -15.53
CA SER A 167 17.59 50.30 -14.19
C SER A 167 18.23 51.24 -13.16
N ALA A 168 19.28 51.98 -13.53
CA ALA A 168 19.91 52.99 -12.69
C ALA A 168 18.96 54.18 -12.46
N ALA A 169 18.25 54.62 -13.49
CA ALA A 169 17.23 55.66 -13.38
C ALA A 169 16.04 55.21 -12.51
N ASN A 170 15.54 53.99 -12.69
CA ASN A 170 14.46 53.44 -11.87
C ASN A 170 14.88 53.22 -10.41
N ALA A 171 16.13 52.81 -10.16
CA ALA A 171 16.67 52.70 -8.80
C ALA A 171 16.77 54.08 -8.12
N ALA A 172 17.18 55.12 -8.86
CA ALA A 172 17.19 56.50 -8.37
C ALA A 172 15.77 57.02 -8.04
N ALA A 173 14.78 56.67 -8.86
CA ALA A 173 13.38 57.02 -8.61
C ALA A 173 12.78 56.27 -7.40
N ALA A 174 13.11 54.98 -7.21
CA ALA A 174 12.64 54.17 -6.09
C ALA A 174 13.25 54.58 -4.74
N GLY A 175 14.44 55.21 -4.73
CA GLY A 175 15.03 55.81 -3.54
C GLY A 175 14.35 57.11 -3.07
N HIS A 176 13.49 57.70 -3.91
CA HIS A 176 12.70 58.89 -3.59
C HIS A 176 11.24 58.51 -3.29
N VAL A 177 11.03 57.66 -2.28
CA VAL A 177 9.69 57.51 -1.69
C VAL A 177 9.49 58.69 -0.76
N THR A 178 8.71 59.68 -1.21
CA THR A 178 8.27 60.81 -0.39
C THR A 178 7.47 60.29 0.80
N PRO A 179 7.78 60.70 2.04
CA PRO A 179 6.99 60.36 3.21
C PRO A 179 5.72 61.22 3.20
N GLN A 180 4.75 60.87 2.36
CA GLN A 180 3.48 61.58 2.29
C GLN A 180 2.31 60.61 2.17
N ASP A 181 2.21 59.65 3.09
CA ASP A 181 0.94 58.98 3.38
C ASP A 181 0.86 58.40 4.82
N ALA A 182 1.49 59.10 5.78
CA ALA A 182 1.18 58.90 7.19
C ALA A 182 -0.17 59.56 7.50
N ARG A 183 -1.28 58.88 7.21
CA ARG A 183 -2.61 59.28 7.70
C ARG A 183 -2.60 59.24 9.23
N PRO A 184 -2.95 60.33 9.93
CA PRO A 184 -3.00 60.33 11.39
C PRO A 184 -4.15 59.42 11.87
N GLY A 185 -3.87 58.69 12.95
CA GLY A 185 -4.71 57.64 13.50
C GLY A 185 -6.16 58.04 13.73
N SER A 186 -7.06 57.17 13.26
CA SER A 186 -8.44 57.10 13.71
C SER A 186 -8.47 56.37 15.05
N THR A 187 -8.26 57.09 16.14
CA THR A 187 -8.77 56.70 17.46
C THR A 187 -10.28 56.91 17.49
N GLY A 188 -11.07 55.88 17.78
CA GLY A 188 -12.51 56.04 17.97
C GLY A 188 -13.26 54.75 18.26
N HIS A 189 -13.42 54.50 19.57
CA HIS A 189 -14.44 53.70 20.29
C HIS A 189 -14.57 52.19 20.08
#